data_AF-J3MDJ1-F1
#
_entry.id   AF-J3MDJ1-F1
#
_cell.length_a   1.000
_cell.length_b   1.000
_cell.length_c   1.000
_cell.angle_alpha   90.00
_cell.angle_beta   90.00
_cell.angle_gamma   90.00
#
_symmetry.space_group_name_H-M   'P 1'
#
loop_
_entity.id
_entity.type
_entity.pdbx_description
1 polymer ?
#
loop_
_entity_poly.entity_id
_entity_poly.type
_entity_poly.pdbx_seq_one_letter_code
_entity_poly.pdbx_strand_id
1 'polypeptide(L)'
;MIIDSGTVITALPATAYAALRSAFRSAMSEYRLLPPSDGGLDTCYDFTGHSNVTVPRVSLAFAGSATVELAVPSGVLVDGCLAFAGTGTTDGAIGIIGNVNQRTFEVLYDSGKGTVGFRAGAC
;
A
#
# COMPACT_ATOMS: atom_id res chain seq x y z
N MET A 1 1.87 13.68 -5.35
CA MET A 1 1.15 12.49 -4.85
C MET A 1 -0.29 12.90 -4.63
N ILE A 2 -1.25 12.06 -5.02
CA ILE A 2 -2.69 12.29 -4.88
C ILE A 2 -3.24 11.28 -3.87
N ILE A 3 -4.17 11.69 -3.01
CA ILE A 3 -4.96 10.77 -2.18
C ILE A 3 -6.29 10.59 -2.89
N ASP A 4 -6.60 9.36 -3.31
CA ASP A 4 -7.77 9.09 -4.15
C ASP A 4 -8.48 7.82 -3.67
N SER A 5 -9.66 7.99 -3.10
CA SER A 5 -10.52 6.88 -2.68
C SER A 5 -11.20 6.17 -3.85
N GLY A 6 -11.18 6.75 -5.07
CA GLY A 6 -11.69 6.14 -6.29
C GLY A 6 -10.73 5.12 -6.91
N THR A 7 -9.44 5.20 -6.59
CA THR A 7 -8.44 4.19 -6.99
C THR A 7 -8.30 3.13 -5.90
N VAL A 8 -8.37 1.84 -6.26
CA VAL A 8 -8.32 0.75 -5.27
C VAL A 8 -6.94 0.63 -4.61
N ILE A 9 -5.87 0.54 -5.40
CA ILE A 9 -4.50 0.28 -4.94
C ILE A 9 -3.60 1.52 -5.05
N THR A 10 -2.54 1.58 -4.25
CA THR A 10 -1.57 2.68 -4.32
C THR A 10 -0.63 2.51 -5.51
N ALA A 11 -0.47 3.57 -6.29
CA ALA A 11 0.53 3.64 -7.36
C ALA A 11 1.75 4.45 -6.89
N LEU A 12 2.93 3.84 -6.88
CA LEU A 12 4.18 4.47 -6.49
C LEU A 12 5.09 4.68 -7.72
N PRO A 13 5.98 5.69 -7.69
CA PRO A 13 7.09 5.77 -8.64
C PRO A 13 7.83 4.43 -8.73
N ALA A 14 8.27 4.06 -9.95
CA ALA A 14 8.84 2.76 -10.26
C ALA A 14 9.96 2.34 -9.28
N THR A 15 10.86 3.27 -8.93
CA THR A 15 11.96 3.01 -7.99
C THR A 15 11.46 2.70 -6.57
N ALA A 16 10.48 3.48 -6.09
CA ALA A 16 9.90 3.28 -4.77
C ALA A 16 9.11 1.97 -4.69
N TYR A 17 8.33 1.66 -5.74
CA TYR A 17 7.62 0.39 -5.83
C TYR A 17 8.57 -0.80 -5.85
N ALA A 18 9.64 -0.76 -6.66
CA ALA A 18 10.60 -1.85 -6.76
C ALA A 18 11.26 -2.16 -5.41
N ALA A 19 11.64 -1.12 -4.64
CA ALA A 19 12.21 -1.27 -3.31
C ALA A 19 11.20 -1.89 -2.32
N LEU A 20 9.97 -1.36 -2.27
CA LEU A 20 8.91 -1.91 -1.41
C LEU A 20 8.60 -3.36 -1.77
N ARG A 21 8.40 -3.66 -3.05
CA ARG A 21 8.11 -5.01 -3.56
C ARG A 21 9.20 -5.99 -3.17
N SER A 22 10.46 -5.62 -3.33
CA SER A 22 11.60 -6.48 -2.98
C SER A 22 11.63 -6.81 -1.48
N ALA A 23 11.53 -5.77 -0.63
CA ALA A 23 11.52 -5.94 0.82
C ALA A 23 10.32 -6.77 1.31
N PHE A 24 9.13 -6.48 0.77
CA PHE A 24 7.91 -7.22 1.11
C PHE A 24 8.02 -8.69 0.70
N ARG A 25 8.50 -8.98 -0.51
CA ARG A 25 8.71 -10.36 -0.98
C ARG A 25 9.72 -11.13 -0.15
N SER A 26 10.79 -10.48 0.29
CA SER A 26 11.77 -11.10 1.20
C SER A 26 11.13 -11.44 2.55
N ALA A 27 10.32 -10.54 3.10
CA ALA A 27 9.66 -10.73 4.40
C ALA A 27 8.55 -11.79 4.36
N MET A 28 7.92 -11.98 3.20
CA MET A 28 6.85 -12.96 2.96
C MET A 28 7.35 -14.27 2.34
N SER A 29 8.65 -14.57 2.46
CA SER A 29 9.29 -15.70 1.75
C SER A 29 8.80 -17.09 2.18
N GLU A 30 8.12 -17.20 3.33
CA GLU A 30 7.45 -18.43 3.78
C GLU A 30 6.25 -18.80 2.90
N TYR A 31 5.60 -17.80 2.29
CA TYR A 31 4.37 -18.00 1.53
C TYR A 31 4.66 -18.16 0.04
N ARG A 32 3.91 -19.05 -0.62
CA ARG A 32 4.06 -19.31 -2.04
C ARG A 32 3.61 -18.09 -2.85
N LEU A 33 4.54 -17.48 -3.58
CA LEU A 33 4.23 -16.43 -4.54
C LEU A 33 3.47 -17.01 -5.75
N LEU A 34 2.37 -16.36 -6.12
CA LEU A 34 1.57 -16.68 -7.29
C LEU A 34 2.11 -15.96 -8.54
N PRO A 35 1.82 -16.47 -9.75
CA PRO A 35 2.05 -15.73 -10.98
C PRO A 35 1.33 -14.37 -10.96
N PRO A 36 1.87 -13.34 -11.63
CA PRO A 36 1.19 -12.06 -11.77
C PRO A 36 -0.22 -12.22 -12.36
N SER A 37 -1.15 -11.42 -11.86
CA SER A 37 -2.52 -11.40 -12.37
C SER A 37 -2.69 -10.35 -13.47
N ASP A 38 -3.67 -10.55 -14.36
CA ASP A 38 -3.97 -9.64 -15.48
C ASP A 38 -4.35 -8.21 -15.03
N GLY A 39 -4.64 -8.00 -13.74
CA GLY A 39 -5.01 -6.72 -13.14
C GLY A 39 -3.84 -5.82 -12.72
N GLY A 40 -2.59 -6.17 -13.07
CA GLY A 40 -1.41 -5.36 -12.74
C GLY A 40 -0.84 -5.59 -11.33
N LEU A 41 -1.39 -6.55 -10.58
CA LEU A 41 -0.82 -7.01 -9.31
C LEU A 41 0.18 -8.13 -9.56
N ASP A 42 1.44 -7.88 -9.21
CA ASP A 42 2.58 -8.80 -9.47
C ASP A 42 3.09 -9.52 -8.22
N THR A 43 2.50 -9.23 -7.06
CA THR A 43 2.94 -9.72 -5.76
C THR A 43 1.74 -10.26 -4.99
N CYS A 44 1.37 -11.50 -5.29
CA CYS A 44 0.23 -12.21 -4.72
C CYS A 44 0.69 -13.52 -4.09
N TYR A 45 0.02 -13.95 -3.02
CA TYR A 45 0.41 -15.15 -2.28
C TYR A 45 -0.71 -16.14 -2.17
N ASP A 46 -0.36 -17.42 -2.24
CA ASP A 46 -1.24 -18.51 -1.85
C ASP A 46 -1.04 -18.80 -0.38
N PHE A 47 -2.09 -18.58 0.40
CA PHE A 47 -2.12 -18.85 1.84
C PHE A 47 -2.78 -20.21 2.17
N THR A 48 -3.13 -21.02 1.17
CA THR A 48 -3.75 -22.33 1.38
C THR A 48 -2.85 -23.20 2.26
N GLY A 49 -3.43 -23.76 3.33
CA GLY A 49 -2.71 -24.60 4.29
C GLY A 49 -2.00 -23.83 5.42
N HIS A 50 -2.02 -22.50 5.40
CA HIS A 50 -1.53 -21.68 6.52
C HIS A 50 -2.70 -21.26 7.42
N SER A 51 -2.65 -21.65 8.69
CA SER A 51 -3.65 -21.27 9.70
C SER A 51 -3.43 -19.88 10.28
N ASN A 52 -2.21 -19.35 10.18
CA ASN A 52 -1.86 -18.01 10.61
C ASN A 52 -0.96 -17.35 9.57
N VAL A 53 -1.37 -16.19 9.07
CA VAL A 53 -0.62 -15.42 8.06
C VAL A 53 -0.08 -14.15 8.72
N THR A 54 1.25 -14.02 8.73
CA THR A 54 1.92 -12.85 9.29
C THR A 54 2.28 -11.91 8.15
N VAL A 55 1.53 -10.81 8.04
CA VAL A 55 1.76 -9.79 7.01
C VAL A 55 2.68 -8.70 7.57
N PRO A 56 3.77 -8.32 6.87
CA PRO A 56 4.66 -7.25 7.27
C PRO A 56 3.92 -5.92 7.43
N ARG A 57 4.30 -5.16 8.47
CA ARG A 57 3.83 -3.78 8.63
C ARG A 57 4.45 -2.88 7.57
N VAL A 58 3.63 -1.98 7.04
CA VAL A 58 4.05 -0.96 6.07
C VAL A 58 3.62 0.40 6.59
N SER A 59 4.48 1.41 6.45
CA SER A 59 4.18 2.77 6.87
C SER A 59 4.50 3.76 5.75
N LEU A 60 3.68 4.80 5.62
CA LEU A 60 3.88 5.91 4.71
C LEU A 60 4.45 7.09 5.51
N ALA A 61 5.68 7.49 5.20
CA ALA A 61 6.32 8.65 5.80
C ALA A 61 6.15 9.88 4.90
N PHE A 62 5.62 10.96 5.47
CA PHE A 62 5.34 12.22 4.78
C PHE A 62 6.30 13.32 5.25
N ALA A 63 6.46 14.34 4.41
CA ALA A 63 7.11 15.58 4.82
C ALA A 63 6.39 16.17 6.04
N GLY A 64 7.16 16.75 6.98
CA GLY A 64 6.62 17.23 8.26
C GLY A 64 6.55 16.19 9.36
N SER A 65 7.31 15.09 9.23
CA SER A 65 7.47 14.04 10.26
C SER A 65 6.22 13.22 10.58
N ALA A 66 5.18 13.33 9.76
CA ALA A 66 4.00 12.48 9.88
C ALA A 66 4.29 11.09 9.29
N THR A 67 4.04 10.05 10.07
CA THR A 67 4.11 8.66 9.64
C THR A 67 2.77 8.00 9.84
N VAL A 68 2.23 7.39 8.78
CA VAL A 68 0.97 6.65 8.81
C VAL A 68 1.29 5.17 8.72
N GLU A 69 1.11 4.45 9.82
CA GLU A 69 1.24 2.99 9.86
C GLU A 69 -0.05 2.36 9.33
N LEU A 70 0.03 1.63 8.22
CA LEU A 70 -1.12 1.04 7.54
C LEU A 70 -1.72 -0.10 8.36
N ALA A 71 -3.05 -0.24 8.32
CA ALA A 71 -3.72 -1.36 8.95
C ALA A 71 -3.27 -2.70 8.36
N VAL A 72 -2.96 -3.65 9.23
CA VAL A 72 -2.55 -5.00 8.84
C VAL A 72 -3.68 -5.99 9.14
N PRO A 73 -4.07 -6.87 8.19
CA PRO A 73 -3.58 -6.94 6.81
C PRO A 73 -4.33 -6.00 5.84
N SER A 74 -5.47 -5.44 6.27
CA SER A 74 -6.51 -4.86 5.39
C SER A 74 -6.11 -3.59 4.63
N GLY A 75 -5.07 -2.90 5.08
CA GLY A 75 -4.48 -1.73 4.43
C GLY A 75 -3.15 -2.01 3.71
N VAL A 76 -2.69 -3.26 3.70
CA VAL A 76 -1.47 -3.70 3.02
C VAL A 76 -1.79 -4.68 1.89
N LEU A 77 -2.79 -5.54 2.09
CA LEU A 77 -3.22 -6.54 1.13
C LEU A 77 -4.64 -6.27 0.63
N VAL A 78 -4.88 -6.63 -0.63
CA VAL A 78 -6.20 -6.77 -1.24
C VAL A 78 -6.24 -8.12 -1.95
N ASP A 79 -7.22 -8.95 -1.60
CA ASP A 79 -7.41 -10.30 -2.17
C ASP A 79 -6.13 -11.18 -2.19
N GLY A 80 -5.32 -11.08 -1.14
CA GLY A 80 -4.06 -11.83 -0.99
C GLY A 80 -2.86 -11.25 -1.75
N CYS A 81 -3.03 -10.10 -2.41
CA CYS A 81 -2.00 -9.38 -3.14
C CYS A 81 -1.57 -8.09 -2.46
N LEU A 82 -0.31 -7.70 -2.62
CA LEU A 82 0.22 -6.41 -2.18
C LEU A 82 -0.57 -5.28 -2.85
N ALA A 83 -1.18 -4.39 -2.05
CA ALA A 83 -2.02 -3.30 -2.53
C ALA A 83 -1.22 -2.09 -3.07
N PHE A 84 -0.10 -2.36 -3.73
CA PHE A 84 0.79 -1.37 -4.34
C PHE A 84 1.16 -1.81 -5.75
N ALA A 85 1.33 -0.84 -6.65
CA ALA A 85 1.86 -1.05 -7.99
C ALA A 85 2.80 0.09 -8.38
N GLY A 86 3.64 -0.15 -9.39
CA GLY A 86 4.46 0.90 -10.00
C GLY A 86 3.63 1.71 -11.01
N THR A 87 3.87 3.02 -11.10
CA THR A 87 3.23 3.92 -12.09
C THR A 87 3.71 3.71 -13.54
N GLY A 88 4.41 2.60 -13.83
CA GLY A 88 5.04 2.30 -15.12
C GLY A 88 6.54 2.05 -14.99
N THR A 89 7.31 2.36 -16.05
CA THR A 89 8.77 2.13 -16.11
C THR A 89 9.61 3.33 -15.67
N THR A 90 8.99 4.47 -15.37
CA THR A 90 9.69 5.71 -15.00
C THR A 90 9.10 6.33 -13.73
N ASP A 91 9.90 7.16 -13.06
CA ASP A 91 9.51 7.88 -11.84
C ASP A 91 8.78 9.21 -12.12
N GLY A 92 8.54 9.55 -13.39
CA GLY A 92 7.94 10.83 -13.78
C GLY A 92 6.41 10.88 -13.63
N ALA A 93 5.76 9.74 -13.38
CA ALA A 93 4.32 9.67 -13.21
C ALA A 93 3.90 10.02 -11.78
N ILE A 94 2.74 10.66 -11.64
CA ILE A 94 2.19 11.07 -10.35
C ILE A 94 1.77 9.82 -9.56
N GLY A 95 2.33 9.65 -8.36
CA GLY A 95 1.89 8.61 -7.42
C GLY A 95 0.52 8.89 -6.80
N ILE A 96 -0.21 7.81 -6.49
CA ILE A 96 -1.57 7.82 -5.95
C ILE A 96 -1.62 6.96 -4.70
N ILE A 97 -2.17 7.46 -3.59
CA ILE A 97 -2.53 6.67 -2.41
C ILE A 97 -3.97 6.20 -2.58
N GLY A 98 -4.15 4.91 -2.81
CA GLY A 98 -5.45 4.29 -3.07
C GLY A 98 -6.26 4.01 -1.81
N ASN A 99 -7.52 3.67 -2.01
CA ASN A 99 -8.51 3.37 -0.97
C ASN A 99 -8.05 2.30 0.03
N VAL A 100 -7.45 1.19 -0.45
CA VAL A 100 -7.02 0.09 0.44
C VAL A 100 -6.10 0.62 1.54
N ASN A 101 -5.09 1.42 1.18
CA ASN A 101 -4.15 2.01 2.13
C ASN A 101 -4.76 3.12 3.00
N GLN A 102 -5.95 3.62 2.67
CA GLN A 102 -6.69 4.60 3.47
C GLN A 102 -7.67 3.97 4.48
N ARG A 103 -7.90 2.65 4.41
CA ARG A 103 -8.82 1.97 5.34
C ARG A 103 -8.39 2.14 6.79
N THR A 104 -9.36 2.28 7.68
CA THR A 104 -9.18 2.50 9.13
C THR A 104 -8.60 3.86 9.53
N PHE A 105 -8.44 4.77 8.57
CA PHE A 105 -8.03 6.15 8.83
C PHE A 105 -9.18 7.11 8.61
N GLU A 106 -9.28 8.10 9.50
CA GLU A 106 -9.94 9.35 9.20
C GLU A 106 -8.90 10.29 8.57
N VAL A 107 -9.28 10.91 7.45
CA VAL A 107 -8.43 11.87 6.74
C VAL A 107 -9.06 13.26 6.85
N LEU A 108 -8.34 14.18 7.47
CA LEU A 108 -8.76 15.57 7.63
C LEU A 108 -8.07 16.45 6.58
N TYR A 109 -8.86 17.17 5.79
CA TYR A 109 -8.37 18.15 4.84
C TYR A 109 -8.58 19.56 5.41
N ASP A 110 -7.51 20.22 5.86
CA ASP A 110 -7.54 21.62 6.30
C ASP A 110 -7.12 22.52 5.13
N SER A 111 -8.11 22.99 4.37
CA SER A 111 -7.89 23.87 3.22
C SER A 111 -7.43 25.28 3.62
N GLY A 112 -7.69 25.71 4.86
CA GLY A 112 -7.24 27.00 5.37
C GLY A 112 -5.73 27.03 5.63
N LYS A 113 -5.17 25.88 6.04
CA LYS A 113 -3.72 25.72 6.28
C LYS A 113 -2.98 24.99 5.17
N GLY A 114 -3.70 24.41 4.20
CA GLY A 114 -3.11 23.59 3.15
C GLY A 114 -2.49 22.30 3.68
N THR A 115 -3.06 21.72 4.74
CA THR A 115 -2.53 20.53 5.41
C THR A 115 -3.51 19.36 5.35
N VAL A 116 -2.96 18.15 5.34
CA VAL A 116 -3.72 16.91 5.47
C VAL A 116 -3.31 16.22 6.77
N GLY A 117 -4.29 15.81 7.58
CA GLY A 117 -4.10 15.07 8.82
C GLY A 117 -4.64 13.65 8.71
N PHE A 118 -4.01 12.71 9.42
CA PHE A 118 -4.42 11.30 9.47
C PHE A 118 -4.63 10.88 10.92
N ARG A 119 -5.74 10.19 11.18
CA ARG A 119 -6.05 9.59 12.49
C ARG A 119 -6.37 8.11 12.31
N ALA A 120 -5.57 7.25 12.94
CA ALA A 120 -5.77 5.80 12.92
C ALA A 120 -6.95 5.36 13.81
N GLY A 121 -7.58 4.23 13.46
CA GLY A 121 -8.62 3.57 14.24
C GLY A 121 -9.96 4.31 14.26
N ALA A 122 -10.24 5.09 13.23
CA ALA A 122 -11.40 5.97 13.18
C ALA A 122 -12.51 5.53 12.21
N CYS A 123 -12.34 4.42 11.47
CA CYS A 123 -13.28 3.89 10.48
C CYS A 123 -13.21 2.36 10.36
#